data_AF-A0A935H8H1-F1
#
_entry.id   AF-A0A935H8H1-F1
#
_cell.length_a   1.000
_cell.length_b   1.000
_cell.length_c   1.000
_cell.angle_alpha   90.00
_cell.angle_beta   90.00
_cell.angle_gamma   90.00
#
_symmetry.space_group_name_H-M   'P 1'
#
loop_
_entity.id
_entity.type
_entity.pdbx_description
1 polymer ?
#
loop_
_entity_poly.entity_id
_entity_poly.type
_entity_poly.pdbx_seq_one_letter_code
_entity_poly.pdbx_strand_id
1 'polypeptide(L)'
;MVPVFVDPQLRAMGVGHALYEGRRQLCRIMNLRRIIACGRLPGYQAVALKMSAELYAKKVLWGDLNDPVLSFQLREGFRYCGIMHDYLPEDSASCGHASLIVWINSDFDSARPTTLQSAMTPFTIDRP
;
A
#
# COMPACT_ATOMS: atom_id res chain seq x y z
N MET A 1 4.49 -10.48 -0.38
CA MET A 1 3.91 -9.17 0.00
C MET A 1 3.15 -9.37 1.30
N VAL A 2 3.34 -8.50 2.30
CA VAL A 2 2.63 -8.64 3.58
C VAL A 2 1.43 -7.69 3.58
N PRO A 3 0.19 -8.19 3.69
CA PRO A 3 -0.98 -7.34 3.77
C PRO A 3 -0.99 -6.52 5.08
N VAL A 4 -1.64 -5.35 5.05
CA VAL A 4 -1.90 -4.55 6.25
C VAL A 4 -3.38 -4.68 6.57
N PHE A 5 -3.69 -5.13 7.77
CA PHE A 5 -5.05 -5.19 8.29
C PHE A 5 -5.12 -4.36 9.56
N VAL A 6 -6.22 -3.62 9.69
CA VAL A 6 -6.56 -2.90 10.91
C VAL A 6 -7.93 -3.41 11.33
N ASP A 7 -8.05 -3.77 12.62
CA ASP A 7 -9.30 -4.15 13.24
C ASP A 7 -10.38 -3.09 12.88
N PRO A 8 -11.57 -3.51 12.39
CA PRO A 8 -12.67 -2.59 12.09
C PRO A 8 -12.96 -1.56 13.19
N GLN A 9 -12.86 -1.94 14.46
CA GLN A 9 -13.13 -1.05 15.60
C GLN A 9 -12.03 -0.01 15.83
N LEU A 10 -10.82 -0.25 15.31
CA LEU A 10 -9.65 0.64 15.44
C LEU A 10 -9.37 1.44 14.16
N ARG A 11 -10.25 1.37 13.16
CA ARG A 11 -10.13 2.18 11.94
C ARG A 11 -10.32 3.66 12.28
N ALA A 12 -9.74 4.53 11.46
CA ALA A 12 -9.71 5.98 11.67
C ALA A 12 -8.96 6.47 12.94
N MET A 13 -8.36 5.57 13.74
CA MET A 13 -7.50 5.94 14.88
C MET A 13 -6.01 6.10 14.52
N GLY A 14 -5.67 6.19 13.22
CA GLY A 14 -4.29 6.36 12.77
C GLY A 14 -3.42 5.09 12.79
N VAL A 15 -3.94 3.93 13.21
CA VAL A 15 -3.19 2.65 13.24
C VAL A 15 -2.61 2.28 11.87
N GLY A 16 -3.39 2.45 10.81
CA GLY A 16 -2.92 2.22 9.44
C GLY A 16 -1.73 3.11 9.08
N HIS A 17 -1.80 4.40 9.43
CA HIS A 17 -0.72 5.34 9.21
C HIS A 17 0.55 4.93 9.97
N ALA A 18 0.43 4.55 11.25
CA ALA A 18 1.56 4.10 12.06
C ALA A 18 2.24 2.85 11.47
N LEU A 19 1.46 1.88 10.96
CA LEU A 19 2.01 0.69 10.30
C LEU A 19 2.74 1.03 9.00
N TYR A 20 2.21 1.95 8.20
CA TYR A 20 2.88 2.42 6.99
C TYR A 20 4.15 3.24 7.30
N GLU A 21 4.14 4.05 8.36
CA GLU A 21 5.33 4.76 8.82
C GLU A 21 6.42 3.80 9.28
N GLY A 22 6.08 2.76 10.05
CA GLY A 22 7.03 1.72 10.44
C GLY A 22 7.70 1.05 9.22
N ARG A 23 6.94 0.79 8.15
CA ARG A 23 7.50 0.27 6.89
C ARG A 23 8.46 1.26 6.22
N ARG A 24 8.10 2.56 6.19
CA ARG A 24 8.97 3.61 5.63
C ARG A 24 10.25 3.77 6.46
N GLN A 25 10.15 3.74 7.78
CA GLN A 25 11.30 3.77 8.68
C GLN A 25 12.24 2.58 8.43
N LEU A 26 11.72 1.36 8.35
CA LEU A 26 12.53 0.20 8.00
C LEU A 26 13.17 0.36 6.62
N CYS A 27 12.43 0.85 5.63
CA CYS A 27 12.95 1.13 4.29
C CYS A 27 14.14 2.10 4.33
N ARG A 28 14.04 3.18 5.12
CA ARG A 28 15.13 4.15 5.33
C ARG A 28 16.33 3.54 6.06
N ILE A 29 16.10 2.87 7.19
CA ILE A 29 17.16 2.25 8.02
C ILE A 29 17.97 1.23 7.21
N MET A 30 17.29 0.41 6.41
CA MET A 30 17.90 -0.63 5.60
C MET A 30 18.51 -0.10 4.28
N ASN A 31 18.46 1.21 4.04
CA ASN A 31 18.86 1.85 2.77
C ASN A 31 18.19 1.21 1.54
N LEU A 32 16.88 0.92 1.64
CA LEU A 32 16.10 0.38 0.53
C LEU A 32 15.60 1.51 -0.36
N ARG A 33 15.60 1.28 -1.67
CA ARG A 33 15.23 2.32 -2.66
C ARG A 33 13.74 2.70 -2.65
N ARG A 34 12.86 1.74 -2.40
CA ARG A 34 11.41 1.93 -2.55
C ARG A 34 10.62 0.79 -1.91
N ILE A 35 9.36 1.07 -1.61
CA ILE A 35 8.34 0.08 -1.28
C ILE A 35 7.41 -0.05 -2.48
N ILE A 36 7.19 -1.28 -2.96
CA ILE A 36 6.22 -1.60 -4.02
C ILE A 36 5.07 -2.35 -3.37
N ALA A 37 3.83 -1.96 -3.68
CA ALA A 37 2.64 -2.62 -3.19
C ALA A 37 1.59 -2.79 -4.29
N CYS A 38 0.72 -3.77 -4.09
CA CYS A 38 -0.49 -3.98 -4.88
C CYS A 38 -1.70 -3.71 -3.97
N GLY A 39 -2.47 -2.65 -4.24
CA GLY A 39 -3.65 -2.28 -3.48
C GLY A 39 -4.93 -2.82 -4.11
N ARG A 40 -5.78 -3.48 -3.33
CA ARG A 40 -7.14 -3.87 -3.76
C ARG A 40 -7.94 -2.63 -4.19
N LEU A 41 -8.96 -2.85 -5.01
CA LEU A 41 -9.88 -1.81 -5.52
C LEU A 41 -11.33 -2.20 -5.17
N PRO A 42 -11.68 -2.32 -3.88
CA PRO A 42 -12.95 -2.91 -3.46
C PRO A 42 -14.20 -2.16 -3.94
N GLY A 43 -14.07 -0.92 -4.43
CA GLY A 43 -15.19 -0.18 -5.04
C GLY A 43 -15.38 -0.44 -6.55
N TYR A 44 -14.45 -1.11 -7.22
CA TYR A 44 -14.43 -1.23 -8.67
C TYR A 44 -15.59 -2.05 -9.23
N GLN A 45 -15.99 -3.14 -8.55
CA GLN A 45 -17.08 -4.00 -9.01
C GLN A 45 -18.37 -3.24 -9.36
N ALA A 46 -18.69 -2.18 -8.59
CA ALA A 46 -19.90 -1.39 -8.81
C ALA A 46 -19.91 -0.62 -10.14
N VAL A 47 -18.75 -0.40 -10.76
CA VAL A 47 -18.59 0.38 -11.99
C VAL A 47 -17.87 -0.38 -13.10
N ALA A 48 -17.52 -1.66 -12.89
CA ALA A 48 -16.76 -2.47 -13.82
C ALA A 48 -17.41 -2.65 -15.21
N LEU A 49 -18.75 -2.54 -15.30
CA LEU A 49 -19.47 -2.55 -16.58
C LEU A 49 -19.43 -1.21 -17.33
N LYS A 50 -19.04 -0.12 -16.65
CA LYS A 50 -19.08 1.25 -17.18
C LYS A 50 -17.70 1.80 -17.52
N MET A 51 -16.65 1.30 -16.89
CA MET A 51 -15.28 1.76 -17.10
C MET A 51 -14.26 0.65 -16.79
N SER A 52 -13.07 0.75 -17.40
CA SER A 52 -11.95 -0.13 -17.07
C SER A 52 -11.36 0.18 -15.70
N ALA A 53 -10.66 -0.79 -15.11
CA ALA A 53 -9.96 -0.62 -13.83
C ALA A 53 -8.92 0.51 -13.88
N GLU A 54 -8.27 0.69 -15.03
CA GLU A 54 -7.31 1.77 -15.25
C GLU A 54 -7.99 3.15 -15.21
N LEU A 55 -9.16 3.30 -15.85
CA LEU A 55 -9.92 4.55 -15.78
C LEU A 55 -10.48 4.79 -14.37
N TYR A 56 -10.93 3.74 -13.69
CA TYR A 56 -11.36 3.81 -12.30
C TYR A 56 -10.24 4.32 -11.39
N ALA A 57 -9.04 3.72 -11.44
CA ALA A 57 -7.90 4.15 -10.64
C ALA A 57 -7.45 5.58 -10.97
N LYS A 58 -7.48 5.99 -12.23
CA LYS A 58 -7.23 7.38 -12.64
C LYS A 58 -8.26 8.36 -12.06
N LYS A 59 -9.53 8.00 -12.08
CA LYS A 59 -10.60 8.80 -11.45
C LYS A 59 -10.42 8.92 -9.94
N VAL A 60 -9.94 7.88 -9.27
CA VAL A 60 -9.56 7.96 -7.85
C VAL A 60 -8.37 8.90 -7.66
N LEU A 61 -7.33 8.77 -8.50
CA LEU A 61 -6.15 9.64 -8.47
C LEU A 61 -6.50 11.12 -8.70
N TRP A 62 -7.46 11.41 -9.59
CA TRP A 62 -7.94 12.77 -9.86
C TRP A 62 -8.92 13.31 -8.81
N GLY A 63 -9.42 12.45 -7.91
CA GLY A 63 -10.39 12.83 -6.88
C GLY A 63 -11.85 12.78 -7.32
N ASP A 64 -12.15 12.32 -8.54
CA ASP A 64 -13.53 12.11 -9.03
C ASP A 64 -14.25 10.97 -8.29
N LEU A 65 -13.48 9.97 -7.84
CA LEU A 65 -13.96 8.80 -7.12
C LEU A 65 -13.16 8.63 -5.83
N ASN A 66 -13.78 7.98 -4.84
CA ASN A 66 -13.11 7.64 -3.58
C ASN A 66 -13.13 6.13 -3.38
N ASP A 67 -12.01 5.48 -3.67
CA ASP A 67 -11.77 4.09 -3.27
C ASP A 67 -11.12 4.05 -1.89
N PRO A 68 -11.65 3.31 -0.91
CA PRO A 68 -11.16 3.36 0.48
C PRO A 68 -9.72 2.86 0.63
N VAL A 69 -9.24 1.99 -0.27
CA VAL A 69 -7.90 1.42 -0.20
C VAL A 69 -6.93 2.30 -0.99
N LEU A 70 -7.19 2.53 -2.28
CA LEU A 70 -6.27 3.28 -3.12
C LEU A 70 -6.14 4.73 -2.63
N SER A 71 -7.23 5.40 -2.26
CA SER A 71 -7.16 6.79 -1.76
C SER A 71 -6.36 6.89 -0.46
N PHE A 72 -6.46 5.90 0.43
CA PHE A 72 -5.63 5.85 1.64
C PHE A 72 -4.14 5.67 1.29
N GLN A 73 -3.81 4.74 0.39
CA GLN A 73 -2.42 4.50 -0.01
C GLN A 73 -1.78 5.71 -0.68
N LEU A 74 -2.54 6.44 -1.52
CA LEU A 74 -2.10 7.69 -2.11
C LEU A 74 -1.82 8.76 -1.03
N ARG A 75 -2.68 8.88 -0.01
CA ARG A 75 -2.43 9.77 1.14
C ARG A 75 -1.20 9.39 1.95
N GLU A 76 -0.85 8.11 2.02
CA GLU A 76 0.39 7.62 2.64
C GLU A 76 1.66 7.88 1.79
N GLY A 77 1.53 8.63 0.69
CA GLY A 77 2.63 9.07 -0.16
C GLY A 77 3.01 8.09 -1.26
N PHE A 78 2.20 7.06 -1.52
CA PHE A 78 2.43 6.19 -2.66
C PHE A 78 2.03 6.87 -3.95
N ARG A 79 2.76 6.56 -5.02
CA ARG A 79 2.51 6.99 -6.38
C ARG A 79 1.89 5.84 -7.17
N TYR A 80 0.87 6.14 -7.96
CA TYR A 80 0.26 5.20 -8.88
C TYR A 80 1.21 4.85 -10.03
N CYS A 81 1.32 3.56 -10.35
CA CYS A 81 2.13 3.04 -11.46
C CYS A 81 1.30 2.36 -12.55
N GLY A 82 0.12 1.85 -12.24
CA GLY A 82 -0.74 1.14 -13.21
C GLY A 82 -1.67 0.14 -12.54
N ILE A 83 -2.37 -0.66 -13.34
CA ILE A 83 -3.15 -1.81 -12.88
C ILE A 83 -2.35 -3.10 -13.06
N MET A 84 -2.41 -3.96 -12.05
CA MET A 84 -2.09 -5.38 -12.15
C MET A 84 -3.38 -6.15 -12.43
N HIS A 85 -3.46 -6.74 -13.62
CA HIS A 85 -4.59 -7.59 -14.02
C HIS A 85 -4.44 -8.99 -13.42
N ASP A 86 -5.58 -9.65 -13.15
CA ASP A 86 -5.65 -11.02 -12.61
C ASP A 86 -4.73 -11.28 -11.42
N TYR A 87 -4.56 -10.25 -10.56
CA TYR A 87 -3.69 -10.30 -9.40
C TYR A 87 -4.24 -11.22 -8.30
N LEU A 88 -5.56 -11.16 -8.08
CA LEU A 88 -6.27 -11.98 -7.11
C LEU A 88 -7.66 -12.33 -7.66
N PRO A 89 -7.77 -13.30 -8.59
CA PRO A 89 -9.00 -13.57 -9.34
C PRO A 89 -10.25 -13.83 -8.47
N GLU A 90 -10.06 -14.32 -7.24
CA GLU A 90 -11.12 -14.61 -6.28
C GLU A 90 -11.69 -13.34 -5.61
N ASP A 91 -11.01 -12.19 -5.76
CA ASP A 91 -11.49 -10.90 -5.29
C ASP A 91 -12.53 -10.30 -6.23
N SER A 92 -13.79 -10.70 -6.01
CA SER A 92 -14.93 -10.19 -6.78
C SER A 92 -15.12 -8.67 -6.66
N ALA A 93 -14.83 -8.08 -5.49
CA ALA A 93 -14.97 -6.65 -5.23
C ALA A 93 -14.01 -5.80 -6.06
N SER A 94 -12.81 -6.32 -6.33
CA SER A 94 -11.84 -5.69 -7.23
C SER A 94 -11.86 -6.27 -8.65
N CYS A 95 -12.76 -7.21 -8.94
CA CYS A 95 -12.81 -7.99 -10.20
C CYS A 95 -11.45 -8.60 -10.58
N GLY A 96 -10.71 -9.11 -9.61
CA GLY A 96 -9.38 -9.68 -9.84
C GLY A 96 -8.24 -8.68 -10.00
N HIS A 97 -8.51 -7.38 -10.08
CA HIS A 97 -7.50 -6.35 -10.33
C HIS A 97 -6.92 -5.75 -9.04
N ALA A 98 -5.70 -5.23 -9.13
CA ALA A 98 -5.08 -4.43 -8.09
C ALA A 98 -4.38 -3.21 -8.69
N SER A 99 -4.30 -2.12 -7.93
CA SER A 99 -3.44 -0.99 -8.25
C SER A 99 -1.98 -1.34 -7.94
N LEU A 100 -1.07 -1.13 -8.89
CA LEU A 100 0.36 -1.14 -8.64
C LEU A 100 0.78 0.25 -8.17
N ILE A 101 1.39 0.32 -7.00
CA ILE A 101 1.79 1.59 -6.38
C ILE A 101 3.21 1.50 -5.81
N VAL A 102 3.89 2.64 -5.77
CA VAL A 102 5.26 2.75 -5.26
C VAL A 102 5.43 3.92 -4.31
N TRP A 103 6.05 3.67 -3.16
CA TRP A 103 6.60 4.73 -2.31
C TRP A 103 8.12 4.79 -2.54
N ILE A 104 8.62 5.97 -2.89
CA ILE A 104 10.04 6.19 -3.18
C ILE A 104 10.72 6.66 -1.91
N ASN A 105 11.81 6.00 -1.52
CA ASN A 105 12.65 6.47 -0.44
C ASN A 105 13.53 7.62 -0.96
N SER A 106 13.26 8.85 -0.52
CA SER A 106 14.08 10.03 -0.83
C SER A 106 15.49 9.93 -0.27
N ASP A 107 15.67 9.14 0.79
CA ASP A 107 16.91 9.08 1.57
C ASP A 107 17.83 7.95 1.07
N PHE A 108 17.44 7.25 -0.01
CA PHE A 108 18.23 6.18 -0.59
C PHE A 108 19.57 6.71 -1.12
N ASP A 109 20.66 6.08 -0.67
CA ASP A 109 22.01 6.37 -1.12
C ASP A 109 22.58 5.18 -1.89
N SER A 110 22.86 5.37 -3.18
CA SER A 110 23.44 4.33 -4.04
C SER A 110 24.88 3.95 -3.68
N ALA A 111 25.60 4.78 -2.93
CA ALA A 111 26.96 4.48 -2.47
C ALA A 111 26.96 3.60 -1.21
N ARG A 112 25.83 3.48 -0.51
CA ARG A 112 25.70 2.65 0.69
C ARG A 112 25.06 1.30 0.35
N PRO A 113 25.56 0.19 0.93
CA PRO A 113 24.91 -1.10 0.73
C PRO A 113 23.54 -1.16 1.43
N THR A 114 22.58 -1.85 0.81
CA THR A 114 21.33 -2.24 1.47
C THR A 114 21.66 -3.15 2.66
N THR A 115 21.13 -2.83 3.83
CA THR A 115 21.36 -3.62 5.05
C THR A 115 20.06 -4.33 5.45
N LEU A 116 19.89 -5.56 5.02
CA LEU A 116 18.83 -6.45 5.52
C LEU A 116 19.33 -7.00 6.87
N GLN A 117 18.95 -6.38 7.98
CA GLN A 117 19.65 -6.58 9.26
C GLN A 117 19.74 -8.06 9.70
N SER A 118 20.95 -8.51 10.03
CA SER A 118 21.19 -9.64 10.94
C SER A 118 20.84 -9.20 12.37
N ALA A 119 19.91 -9.92 13.02
CA ALA A 119 19.49 -9.76 14.42
C ALA A 119 18.86 -8.41 14.82
N MET A 120 17.53 -8.31 14.70
CA MET A 120 16.76 -7.48 15.64
C MET A 120 16.88 -8.13 17.03
N THR A 121 17.33 -7.38 18.03
CA THR A 121 17.17 -7.77 19.45
C THR A 121 15.68 -8.07 19.70
N PRO A 122 15.32 -9.12 20.47
CA PRO A 122 13.93 -9.48 20.66
C PRO A 122 13.11 -8.29 21.16
N PHE A 123 11.99 -8.03 20.50
CA PHE A 123 11.01 -7.06 20.95
C PHE A 123 10.33 -7.66 22.19
N THR A 124 10.78 -7.28 23.39
CA THR A 124 10.09 -7.67 24.63
C THR A 124 8.81 -6.85 24.71
N ILE A 125 7.66 -7.50 24.47
CA ILE A 125 6.35 -6.92 24.79
C ILE A 125 6.14 -7.17 26.29
N ASP A 126 6.43 -6.17 27.11
CA ASP A 126 5.95 -6.18 28.50
C ASP A 126 4.43 -6.17 28.48
N ARG A 127 3.83 -7.31 28.86
CA ARG A 127 2.41 -7.40 29.17
C ARG A 127 2.19 -6.88 30.61
N PRO A 128 1.16 -6.06 30.86
CA PRO A 128 0.65 -5.88 32.21
C PRO A 128 0.01 -7.18 32.74
#